data_AF-A0A851P733-F1
#
_entry.id   AF-A0A851P733-F1
#
_cell.length_a   1.000
_cell.length_b   1.000
_cell.length_c   1.000
_cell.angle_alpha   90.00
_cell.angle_beta   90.00
_cell.angle_gamma   90.00
#
_symmetry.space_group_name_H-M   'P 1'
#
loop_
_entity.id
_entity.type
_entity.pdbx_description
1 polymer ?
#
loop_
_entity_poly.entity_id
_entity_poly.type
_entity_poly.pdbx_seq_one_letter_code
_entity_poly.pdbx_strand_id
1 'polypeptide(L)' 'VPNVPRFVGGLLALYYPSDAAVAADPELQAWVAEIFQRGFLGRRRSGTGPAHPR' A
#
# COMPACT_ATOMS: atom_id res chain seq x y z
N VAL A 1 3.13 8.54 -23.96
CA VAL A 1 2.54 7.55 -23.04
C VAL A 1 2.73 8.03 -21.61
N PRO A 2 1.71 7.99 -20.73
CA PRO A 2 1.94 8.31 -19.32
C PRO A 2 2.97 7.33 -18.75
N ASN A 3 3.93 7.85 -17.99
CA ASN A 3 4.84 7.01 -17.22
C ASN A 3 4.07 6.27 -16.11
N VAL A 4 4.66 5.19 -15.60
CA VAL A 4 4.01 4.32 -14.61
C VAL A 4 3.40 5.09 -13.43
N PRO A 5 4.09 6.07 -12.80
CA PRO A 5 3.50 6.84 -11.68
C PRO A 5 2.25 7.63 -12.06
N ARG A 6 2.23 8.25 -13.24
CA ARG A 6 1.06 9.03 -13.70
C ARG A 6 -0.13 8.14 -13.99
N PHE A 7 0.10 6.96 -14.56
CA PHE A 7 -0.96 5.98 -14.79
C PHE A 7 -1.54 5.46 -13.47
N VAL A 8 -0.68 5.01 -12.56
CA VAL A 8 -1.11 4.48 -11.24
C VAL A 8 -1.83 5.57 -10.43
N GLY A 9 -1.35 6.81 -10.43
CA GLY A 9 -2.01 7.92 -9.73
C GLY A 9 -3.43 8.19 -10.24
N GLY A 10 -3.66 8.12 -11.56
CA GLY A 10 -5.00 8.26 -12.13
C GLY A 10 -5.94 7.11 -11.72
N LEU A 11 -5.43 5.89 -11.65
CA LEU A 11 -6.19 4.73 -11.19
C LEU A 11 -6.55 4.86 -9.70
N LEU A 12 -5.59 5.23 -8.86
CA LEU A 12 -5.83 5.43 -7.43
C LEU A 12 -6.87 6.53 -7.19
N ALA A 13 -6.78 7.66 -7.89
CA ALA A 13 -7.76 8.74 -7.78
C ALA A 13 -9.18 8.33 -8.20
N LEU A 14 -9.33 7.31 -9.06
CA LEU A 14 -10.64 6.80 -9.49
C LEU A 14 -11.32 5.93 -8.43
N TYR A 15 -10.54 5.11 -7.70
CA TYR A 15 -11.07 4.11 -6.76
C TYR A 15 -10.93 4.51 -5.28
N TYR A 16 -9.94 5.33 -4.95
CA TYR A 16 -9.66 5.80 -3.59
C TYR A 16 -9.73 7.32 -3.54
N PRO A 17 -10.88 7.90 -3.15
CA PRO A 17 -11.08 9.36 -3.16
C PRO A 17 -10.31 10.09 -2.06
N SER A 18 -9.75 9.35 -1.09
CA SER A 18 -8.96 9.91 0.00
C SER A 18 -8.01 8.86 0.58
N ASP A 19 -6.99 9.31 1.29
CA ASP A 19 -6.08 8.43 2.04
C ASP A 19 -6.82 7.59 3.08
N ALA A 20 -7.93 8.11 3.63
CA ALA A 20 -8.78 7.38 4.55
C ALA A 20 -9.45 6.17 3.88
N ALA A 21 -9.84 6.28 2.60
CA ALA A 21 -10.38 5.14 1.85
C ALA A 21 -9.33 4.04 1.63
N VAL A 22 -8.06 4.42 1.40
CA VAL A 22 -6.93 3.49 1.28
C VAL A 22 -6.67 2.79 2.62
N ALA A 23 -6.65 3.55 3.72
CA ALA A 23 -6.41 3.02 5.06
C ALA A 23 -7.55 2.11 5.56
N ALA A 24 -8.79 2.39 5.15
CA ALA A 24 -9.96 1.64 5.56
C ALA A 24 -10.17 0.33 4.79
N ASP A 25 -9.44 0.09 3.71
CA ASP A 25 -9.57 -1.12 2.89
C ASP A 25 -8.86 -2.32 3.55
N PRO A 26 -9.60 -3.27 4.16
CA PRO A 26 -8.99 -4.36 4.90
C PRO A 26 -8.26 -5.36 4.00
N GLU A 27 -8.68 -5.53 2.75
CA GLU A 27 -8.04 -6.45 1.81
C GLU A 27 -6.70 -5.88 1.36
N LEU A 28 -6.65 -4.59 1.04
CA LEU A 28 -5.41 -3.91 0.70
C LEU A 28 -4.40 -3.96 1.86
N GLN A 29 -4.86 -3.70 3.09
CA GLN A 29 -3.98 -3.80 4.26
C GLN A 29 -3.48 -5.24 4.49
N ALA A 30 -4.35 -6.24 4.32
CA ALA A 30 -3.95 -7.65 4.43
C ALA A 30 -2.90 -8.04 3.37
N TRP A 31 -3.05 -7.56 2.13
CA TRP A 31 -2.08 -7.79 1.06
C TRP A 31 -0.71 -7.15 1.35
N VAL A 32 -0.68 -5.90 1.82
CA VAL A 32 0.57 -5.24 2.24
C VAL A 32 1.23 -6.01 3.39
N ALA A 33 0.45 -6.47 4.37
CA ALA A 33 0.95 -7.27 5.46
C ALA A 33 1.52 -8.61 4.98
N GLU A 34 0.88 -9.28 4.01
CA GLU A 34 1.37 -10.53 3.43
C GLU A 34 2.72 -10.33 2.74
N ILE A 35 2.87 -9.28 1.93
CA ILE A 35 4.14 -8.94 1.28
C ILE A 35 5.23 -8.74 2.32
N PHE A 36 4.94 -8.01 3.40
CA PHE A 36 5.91 -7.79 4.46
C PHE A 36 6.30 -9.10 5.17
N GLN A 37 5.32 -9.92 5.55
CA GLN A 37 5.56 -11.13 6.31
C GLN A 37 6.23 -12.22 5.47
N ARG A 38 5.81 -12.39 4.22
CA ARG A 38 6.28 -13.49 3.35
C ARG A 38 7.41 -13.05 2.44
N GLY A 39 7.31 -11.87 1.82
CA GLY A 39 8.32 -11.33 0.92
C GLY A 39 9.53 -10.76 1.65
N PHE A 40 9.32 -10.09 2.78
CA PHE A 40 10.39 -9.48 3.59
C PHE A 40 10.68 -10.22 4.90
N LEU A 41 10.04 -11.37 5.15
CA LEU A 41 10.24 -12.21 6.34
C LEU A 41 9.99 -11.45 7.66
N GLY A 42 9.11 -10.45 7.64
CA GLY A 42 8.83 -9.61 8.81
C GLY A 42 10.02 -8.77 9.29
N ARG A 43 11.07 -8.63 8.48
CA ARG A 43 12.31 -7.95 8.89
C ARG A 43 12.10 -6.45 8.89
N ARG A 44 11.81 -5.85 10.05
CA ARG A 44 11.63 -4.38 10.19
C ARG A 44 12.77 -3.52 9.63
N ARG A 45 13.97 -4.07 9.45
CA ARG A 45 15.13 -3.40 8.83
C ARG A 45 15.02 -3.28 7.31
N SER A 46 14.03 -3.89 6.66
CA SER A 46 13.81 -3.77 5.21
C SER A 46 13.23 -2.41 4.78
N GLY A 47 12.78 -1.58 5.74
CA GLY A 47 12.10 -0.32 5.44
C GLY A 47 10.69 -0.48 4.89
N THR A 48 10.24 -1.72 4.70
CA THR A 48 8.87 -2.10 4.34
C THR A 48 8.23 -2.69 5.59
N GLY A 49 7.07 -2.22 5.99
CA GLY A 49 6.35 -2.70 7.17
C GLY A 49 5.05 -1.93 7.30
N PRO A 50 3.99 -2.53 7.86
CA PRO A 50 2.72 -1.82 8.02
C PRO A 50 2.97 -0.55 8.84
N ALA A 51 2.38 0.56 8.39
CA ALA A 51 2.46 1.84 9.09
C ALA A 51 1.91 1.64 10.50
N HIS A 52 2.80 1.59 11.49
CA HIS A 52 2.38 1.61 12.87
C HIS A 52 1.86 3.02 13.15
N PRO A 53 0.64 3.20 13.69
CA PRO A 53 0.20 4.52 14.14
C PRO A 53 1.19 4.98 15.20
N ARG A 54 1.80 6.15 14.98
CA ARG A 54 2.41 6.90 16.08
C ARG A 54 1.32 7.65 16.83
#